data_AF-A0A4Y7K2M2-F1
#
_entry.id   AF-A0A4Y7K2M2-F1
#
_cell.length_a   1.000
_cell.length_b   1.000
_cell.length_c   1.000
_cell.angle_alpha   90.00
_cell.angle_beta   90.00
_cell.angle_gamma   90.00
#
_symmetry.space_group_name_H-M   'P 1'
#
loop_
_entity.id
_entity.type
_entity.pdbx_description
1 polymer ?
#
loop_
_entity_poly.entity_id
_entity_poly.type
_entity_poly.pdbx_seq_one_letter_code
_entity_poly.pdbx_strand_id
1 'polypeptide(L)'
;MGEDGGSRSLPEHFTVPPPWVPFPSYIVFHPFEANKAFDIVENASGVSDSFRFGCVLKNTDAVFVRSCNEFEGEWFELLKNVV
;
A
#
# COMPACT_ATOMS: atom_id res chain seq x y z
N MET A 1 6.56 1.64 8.45
CA MET A 1 7.09 1.87 7.08
C MET A 1 8.59 1.83 7.19
N GLY A 2 9.19 0.70 6.83
CA GLY A 2 10.63 0.48 6.91
C GLY A 2 11.39 1.45 6.02
N GLU A 3 12.53 1.88 6.53
CA GLU A 3 13.58 2.60 5.81
C GLU A 3 14.16 1.64 4.76
N ASP A 4 14.30 2.09 3.49
CA ASP A 4 15.03 1.44 2.37
C ASP A 4 14.28 0.84 1.15
N GLY A 5 13.01 1.20 0.89
CA GLY A 5 12.34 0.93 -0.40
C GLY A 5 11.89 2.21 -1.10
N GLY A 6 12.74 2.77 -1.97
CA GLY A 6 12.60 4.05 -2.69
C GLY A 6 11.19 4.66 -2.72
N SER A 7 11.06 5.88 -2.18
CA SER A 7 9.79 6.61 -2.06
C SER A 7 8.99 6.54 -3.36
N ARG A 8 7.86 5.82 -3.34
CA ARG A 8 6.91 5.77 -4.46
C ARG A 8 6.21 7.12 -4.58
N SER A 9 6.91 8.09 -5.17
CA SER A 9 6.52 9.50 -5.25
C SER A 9 5.99 9.94 -6.61
N LEU A 10 5.85 9.02 -7.56
CA LEU A 10 5.29 9.27 -8.90
C LEU A 10 4.23 8.20 -9.22
N PRO A 11 3.17 8.52 -10.00
CA PRO A 11 2.15 7.56 -10.39
C PRO A 11 2.71 6.29 -11.05
N GLU A 12 3.75 6.43 -11.88
CA GLU A 12 4.38 5.31 -12.60
C GLU A 12 5.01 4.28 -11.66
N HIS A 13 5.40 4.68 -10.44
CA HIS A 13 5.90 3.74 -9.44
C HIS A 13 4.82 2.77 -8.95
N PHE A 14 3.54 3.09 -9.13
CA PHE A 14 2.41 2.25 -8.75
C PHE A 14 1.92 1.33 -9.88
N THR A 15 2.42 1.52 -11.10
CA THR A 15 2.11 0.66 -12.26
C THR A 15 3.08 -0.53 -12.39
N VAL A 16 3.95 -0.72 -11.41
CA VAL A 16 4.90 -1.83 -11.32
C VAL A 16 4.82 -2.50 -9.93
N PRO A 17 5.10 -3.81 -9.82
CA PRO A 17 5.07 -4.50 -8.53
C PRO A 17 6.05 -3.85 -7.53
N PRO A 18 5.67 -3.72 -6.26
CA PRO A 18 6.55 -3.17 -5.24
C PRO A 18 7.76 -4.06 -4.95
N PRO A 19 8.95 -3.48 -4.74
CA PRO A 19 10.16 -4.25 -4.46
C PRO A 19 10.10 -4.98 -3.11
N TRP A 20 9.21 -4.56 -2.21
CA TRP A 20 9.00 -5.19 -0.90
C TRP A 20 8.06 -6.41 -0.96
N VAL A 21 7.47 -6.72 -2.12
CA VAL A 21 6.67 -7.94 -2.30
C VAL A 21 7.60 -9.07 -2.77
N PRO A 22 7.78 -10.14 -1.98
CA PRO A 22 8.80 -11.17 -2.24
C PRO A 22 8.36 -12.27 -3.22
N PHE A 23 7.15 -12.19 -3.76
CA PHE A 23 6.56 -13.18 -4.67
C PHE A 23 6.10 -12.52 -5.99
N PRO A 24 6.00 -13.27 -7.09
CA PRO A 24 5.48 -12.75 -8.35
C PRO A 24 4.06 -12.20 -8.17
N SER A 25 3.90 -10.88 -8.35
CA SER A 25 2.60 -10.21 -8.27
C SER A 25 2.33 -9.44 -9.55
N TYR A 26 1.09 -9.54 -10.01
CA TYR A 26 0.55 -8.72 -11.11
C TYR A 26 -0.41 -7.65 -10.58
N ILE A 27 -0.54 -7.49 -9.26
CA ILE A 27 -1.37 -6.47 -8.63
C ILE A 27 -0.64 -5.14 -8.72
N VAL A 28 -1.01 -4.36 -9.73
CA VAL A 28 -0.50 -3.02 -10.00
C VAL A 28 -1.66 -2.11 -10.38
N PHE A 29 -1.50 -0.81 -10.19
CA PHE A 29 -2.48 0.16 -10.69
C PHE A 29 -2.39 0.24 -12.21
N HIS A 30 -3.55 0.35 -12.87
CA HIS A 30 -3.55 0.86 -14.24
C HIS A 30 -3.11 2.33 -14.25
N PRO A 31 -2.53 2.85 -15.36
CA PRO A 31 -2.04 4.23 -15.41
C PRO A 31 -3.07 5.28 -14.99
N PHE A 32 -4.34 5.12 -15.40
CA PHE A 32 -5.40 6.07 -15.01
C PHE A 32 -5.77 5.97 -13.52
N GLU A 33 -5.65 4.79 -12.91
CA GLU A 33 -5.90 4.58 -11.48
C GLU A 33 -4.75 5.13 -10.64
N ALA A 34 -3.51 4.94 -11.10
CA ALA A 34 -2.32 5.47 -10.44
C ALA A 34 -2.35 7.00 -10.38
N ASN A 35 -2.74 7.65 -11.48
CA ASN A 35 -2.91 9.10 -11.53
C ASN A 35 -4.00 9.57 -10.54
N LYS A 36 -5.17 8.93 -10.56
CA LYS A 36 -6.26 9.26 -9.63
C LYS A 36 -5.91 9.00 -8.17
N ALA A 37 -5.18 7.92 -7.89
CA ALA A 37 -4.72 7.60 -6.55
C ALA A 37 -3.68 8.61 -6.06
N PHE A 38 -2.92 9.23 -6.97
CA PHE A 38 -1.94 10.28 -6.61
C PHE A 38 -2.60 11.59 -6.17
N ASP A 39 -3.82 11.87 -6.60
CA ASP A 39 -4.57 13.06 -6.18
C ASP A 39 -4.82 13.10 -4.64
N ILE A 40 -4.68 11.97 -3.94
CA ILE A 40 -4.84 11.90 -2.46
C ILE A 40 -3.55 12.24 -1.70
N VAL A 41 -2.44 12.47 -2.42
CA VAL A 41 -1.12 12.74 -1.84
C VAL A 41 -1.00 14.20 -1.39
N GLU A 42 -1.60 15.15 -2.11
CA GLU A 42 -1.66 16.55 -1.72
C GLU A 42 -3.07 16.94 -1.28
N ASN A 43 -3.20 17.48 -0.08
CA ASN A 43 -4.45 18.08 0.38
C ASN A 43 -4.19 19.39 1.09
N ALA A 44 -5.24 20.20 1.24
CA ALA A 44 -5.17 21.56 1.79
C ALA A 44 -4.59 21.63 3.23
N SER A 45 -4.52 20.51 3.93
CA SER A 45 -3.97 20.42 5.29
C SER A 45 -2.46 20.16 5.36
N GLY A 46 -1.81 19.84 4.22
CA GLY A 46 -0.39 19.51 4.17
C GLY A 46 -0.02 18.10 4.69
N VAL A 47 -1.00 17.24 4.97
CA VAL A 47 -0.79 15.87 5.46
C VAL A 47 -1.55 14.89 4.57
N SER A 48 -0.86 14.06 3.80
CA SER A 48 -1.50 13.15 2.82
C SER A 48 -2.48 12.17 3.45
N ASP A 49 -3.48 11.73 2.69
CA ASP A 49 -4.46 10.76 3.17
C ASP A 49 -3.81 9.38 3.41
N SER A 50 -2.81 9.02 2.60
CA SER A 50 -1.98 7.82 2.82
C SER A 50 -1.25 7.85 4.17
N PHE A 51 -0.73 9.01 4.58
CA PHE A 51 -0.12 9.17 5.90
C PHE A 51 -1.15 8.98 7.01
N ARG A 52 -2.33 9.61 6.90
CA ARG A 52 -3.42 9.44 7.87
C ARG A 52 -3.85 8.00 8.00
N PHE A 53 -4.01 7.30 6.88
CA PHE A 53 -4.39 5.90 6.87
C PHE A 53 -3.34 5.03 7.59
N GLY A 54 -2.05 5.28 7.35
CA GLY A 54 -0.96 4.63 8.08
C GLY A 54 -1.01 4.90 9.60
N CYS A 55 -1.34 6.13 10.01
CA CYS A 55 -1.56 6.45 11.42
C CYS A 55 -2.75 5.69 12.02
N VAL A 56 -3.87 5.57 11.31
CA VAL A 56 -5.03 4.80 11.79
C VAL A 56 -4.64 3.33 11.97
N LEU A 57 -3.99 2.73 10.99
CA LEU A 57 -3.55 1.33 11.07
C LEU A 57 -2.60 1.08 12.25
N LYS A 58 -1.65 1.99 12.51
CA LYS A 58 -0.68 1.86 13.61
C LYS A 58 -1.31 1.98 15.01
N ASN A 59 -2.42 2.71 15.14
CA ASN A 59 -3.03 3.05 16.43
C ASN A 59 -4.35 2.29 16.70
N THR A 60 -4.66 1.24 15.93
CA THR A 60 -5.86 0.42 16.13
C THR A 60 -5.50 -0.91 16.80
N ASP A 61 -6.34 -1.41 17.70
CA ASP A 61 -6.10 -2.67 18.43
C ASP A 61 -6.22 -3.92 17.55
N ALA A 62 -7.05 -3.87 16.50
CA ALA A 62 -7.28 -4.98 15.58
C ALA A 62 -7.72 -4.51 14.18
N VAL A 63 -7.29 -5.24 13.15
CA VAL A 63 -7.74 -5.05 11.76
C VAL A 63 -8.39 -6.35 11.28
N PHE A 64 -9.61 -6.24 10.74
CA PHE A 64 -10.34 -7.37 10.17
C PHE A 64 -10.28 -7.31 8.65
N VAL A 65 -9.70 -8.33 8.02
CA VAL A 65 -9.62 -8.45 6.56
C VAL A 65 -10.64 -9.48 6.09
N ARG A 66 -11.53 -9.09 5.18
CA ARG A 66 -12.55 -9.98 4.60
C ARG A 66 -11.99 -10.65 3.34
N SER A 67 -11.30 -11.77 3.52
CA SER A 67 -10.69 -12.56 2.43
C SER A 67 -10.43 -14.01 2.90
N CYS A 68 -9.74 -14.84 2.13
CA CYS A 68 -9.41 -16.23 2.48
C CYS A 68 -8.00 -16.65 2.01
N ASN A 69 -7.44 -17.67 2.64
CA ASN A 69 -6.05 -18.07 2.42
C ASN A 69 -5.83 -18.71 1.05
N GLU A 70 -6.87 -19.34 0.49
CA GLU A 70 -6.85 -19.91 -0.86
C GLU A 70 -6.67 -18.84 -1.94
N PHE A 71 -7.07 -17.60 -1.66
CA PHE A 71 -6.98 -16.48 -2.61
C PHE A 71 -5.81 -15.54 -2.28
N GLU A 72 -5.57 -15.22 -1.00
CA GLU A 72 -4.58 -14.21 -0.58
C GLU A 72 -3.52 -14.74 0.39
N GLY A 73 -3.25 -16.05 0.41
CA GLY A 73 -2.32 -16.66 1.36
C GLY A 73 -0.93 -16.00 1.42
N GLU A 74 -0.31 -15.72 0.26
CA GLU A 74 0.99 -15.05 0.21
C GLU A 74 0.94 -13.61 0.77
N TRP A 75 -0.18 -12.90 0.54
CA TRP A 75 -0.41 -11.57 1.09
C TRP A 75 -0.63 -11.58 2.59
N PHE A 76 -1.33 -12.60 3.12
CA PHE A 76 -1.50 -12.76 4.56
C PHE A 76 -0.18 -13.09 5.26
N GLU A 77 0.68 -13.92 4.67
CA GLU A 77 2.01 -14.16 5.21
C GLU A 77 2.87 -12.89 5.17
N LEU A 78 2.80 -12.11 4.10
CA LEU A 78 3.48 -10.81 4.03
C LEU A 78 2.96 -9.83 5.08
N LEU A 79 1.64 -9.75 5.29
CA LEU A 79 1.01 -8.82 6.23
C LEU A 79 1.53 -9.00 7.66
N LYS A 80 1.76 -10.24 8.11
CA LYS A 80 2.33 -10.55 9.43
C LYS A 80 3.72 -9.94 9.66
N ASN A 81 4.44 -9.61 8.59
CA ASN A 81 5.78 -9.03 8.65
C ASN A 81 5.79 -7.50 8.50
N VAL A 82 4.65 -6.89 8.15
CA VAL A 82 4.54 -5.45 7.84
C VAL A 82 3.71 -4.68 8.89
N VAL A 83 2.83 -5.38 9.62
CA VAL A 83 2.04 -4.85 10.75
C VAL A 83 2.78 -5.06 12.07
#